data_AF-A0A7X7LW01-F1
#
_entry.id   AF-A0A7X7LW01-F1
#
_cell.length_a   1.000
_cell.length_b   1.000
_cell.length_c   1.000
_cell.angle_alpha   90.00
_cell.angle_beta   90.00
_cell.angle_gamma   90.00
#
_symmetry.space_group_name_H-M   'P 1'
#
loop_
_entity.id
_entity.type
_entity.pdbx_description
1 polymer ?
#
loop_
_entity_poly.entity_id
_entity_poly.type
_entity_poly.pdbx_seq_one_letter_code
_entity_poly.pdbx_strand_id
1 'polypeptide(L)'
;MLACLAGPVALAAAPAPVALAPDGIGPFRLGVPLARAARRALPLDPAAAQIGPACDARDQVNVSLSVDGRPLSVMSMAGADGRIEEILATPHDGTTAAADAGDCRARGEALAHALAPRLGPIRARETVRKPVSDEFLFQFAGDARVLARWFAGGRSCDLALQFGAPSAPLP
;
A
#
# COMPACT_ATOMS: atom_id res chain seq x y z
N MET A 1 -40.21 -10.09 -40.30
CA MET A 1 -38.88 -9.44 -40.20
C MET A 1 -38.79 -8.77 -38.84
N LEU A 2 -38.11 -9.38 -37.87
CA LEU A 2 -37.75 -8.75 -36.59
C LEU A 2 -36.22 -8.63 -36.56
N ALA A 3 -35.71 -7.41 -36.54
CA ALA A 3 -34.28 -7.14 -36.42
C ALA A 3 -33.94 -6.86 -34.96
N CYS A 4 -33.18 -7.75 -34.32
CA CYS A 4 -32.58 -7.50 -33.02
C CYS A 4 -31.42 -6.51 -33.20
N LEU A 5 -31.57 -5.29 -32.65
CA LEU A 5 -30.48 -4.33 -32.51
C LEU A 5 -29.57 -4.79 -31.36
N ALA A 6 -28.44 -5.41 -31.69
CA ALA A 6 -27.35 -5.61 -30.74
C ALA A 6 -26.68 -4.25 -30.49
N GLY A 7 -26.95 -3.67 -29.32
CA GLY A 7 -26.23 -2.47 -28.86
C GLY A 7 -24.75 -2.79 -28.63
N PRO A 8 -23.84 -1.84 -28.90
CA PRO A 8 -22.42 -2.05 -28.66
C PRO A 8 -22.18 -2.26 -27.16
N VAL A 9 -21.61 -3.41 -26.82
CA VAL A 9 -21.01 -3.65 -25.50
C VAL A 9 -19.82 -2.69 -25.41
N ALA A 10 -19.96 -1.63 -24.62
CA ALA A 10 -18.84 -0.78 -24.29
C ALA A 10 -17.85 -1.63 -23.47
N LEU A 11 -16.78 -2.09 -24.11
CA LEU A 11 -15.62 -2.61 -23.40
C LEU A 11 -15.13 -1.45 -22.52
N ALA A 12 -15.34 -1.56 -21.21
CA ALA A 12 -14.72 -0.65 -20.26
C ALA A 12 -13.21 -0.67 -20.51
N ALA A 13 -12.65 0.50 -20.86
CA ALA A 13 -11.21 0.64 -20.99
C ALA A 13 -10.57 0.16 -19.67
N ALA A 14 -9.57 -0.72 -19.76
CA ALA A 14 -8.81 -1.14 -18.59
C ALA A 14 -8.32 0.13 -17.86
N PRO A 15 -8.51 0.24 -16.54
CA PRO A 15 -8.11 1.42 -15.80
C PRO A 15 -6.63 1.70 -16.06
N ALA A 16 -6.28 2.96 -16.28
CA ALA A 16 -4.91 3.38 -16.52
C ALA A 16 -4.02 2.89 -15.36
N PRO A 17 -2.81 2.37 -15.64
CA PRO A 17 -1.94 1.83 -14.61
C PRO A 17 -1.62 2.91 -13.58
N VAL A 18 -1.80 2.57 -12.31
CA VAL A 18 -1.52 3.49 -11.21
C VAL A 18 -0.01 3.55 -11.01
N ALA A 19 0.56 4.75 -11.08
CA ALA A 19 1.99 4.95 -10.93
C ALA A 19 2.42 5.04 -9.46
N LEU A 20 3.45 4.28 -9.12
CA LEU A 20 4.22 4.44 -7.90
C LEU A 20 5.18 5.64 -8.04
N ALA A 21 5.28 6.48 -7.01
CA ALA A 21 6.32 7.50 -6.93
C ALA A 21 6.85 7.66 -5.49
N PRO A 22 7.95 8.40 -5.28
CA PRO A 22 8.63 8.50 -3.98
C PRO A 22 7.78 8.99 -2.80
N ASP A 23 6.68 9.69 -3.06
CA ASP A 23 5.78 10.31 -2.08
C ASP A 23 4.39 9.65 -2.01
N GLY A 24 4.17 8.52 -2.70
CA GLY A 24 2.93 7.77 -2.63
C GLY A 24 2.54 6.99 -3.89
N ILE A 25 1.24 6.70 -4.02
CA ILE A 25 0.66 5.80 -5.02
C ILE A 25 -0.53 6.49 -5.71
N GLY A 26 -0.40 6.75 -7.01
CA GLY A 26 -1.46 7.34 -7.80
C GLY A 26 -1.99 8.65 -7.20
N PRO A 27 -3.30 8.75 -6.88
CA PRO A 27 -3.91 9.92 -6.28
C PRO A 27 -3.58 10.11 -4.79
N PHE A 28 -3.09 9.06 -4.11
CA PHE A 28 -2.71 9.10 -2.70
C PHE A 28 -1.25 9.52 -2.57
N ARG A 29 -1.02 10.71 -2.02
CA ARG A 29 0.29 11.33 -1.86
C ARG A 29 0.37 11.97 -0.49
N LEU A 30 1.52 11.89 0.16
CA LEU A 30 1.74 12.56 1.44
C LEU A 30 1.41 14.06 1.34
N GLY A 31 0.75 14.60 2.36
CA GLY A 31 0.31 15.99 2.43
C GLY A 31 -0.90 16.35 1.56
N VAL A 32 -1.42 15.47 0.71
CA VAL A 32 -2.65 15.73 -0.07
C VAL A 32 -3.88 15.49 0.81
N PRO A 33 -4.93 16.33 0.74
CA PRO A 33 -6.17 16.09 1.47
C PRO A 33 -6.79 14.72 1.12
N LEU A 34 -7.10 13.90 2.13
CA LEU A 34 -7.59 12.53 1.93
C LEU A 34 -8.86 12.50 1.08
N ALA A 35 -9.83 13.37 1.37
CA ALA A 35 -11.06 13.48 0.60
C ALA A 35 -10.83 13.83 -0.88
N ARG A 36 -9.77 14.61 -1.19
CA ARG A 36 -9.42 14.93 -2.58
C ARG A 36 -8.79 13.74 -3.28
N ALA A 37 -7.91 13.02 -2.61
CA ALA A 37 -7.30 11.79 -3.14
C ALA A 37 -8.37 10.72 -3.41
N ALA A 38 -9.24 10.48 -2.43
CA ALA A 38 -10.36 9.54 -2.52
C ALA A 38 -11.29 9.84 -3.71
N ARG A 39 -11.71 11.10 -3.91
CA ARG A 39 -12.52 11.49 -5.08
C ARG A 39 -11.83 11.18 -6.41
N ARG A 40 -10.51 11.33 -6.48
CA ARG A 40 -9.72 11.00 -7.68
C ARG A 40 -9.54 9.49 -7.87
N ALA A 41 -9.63 8.71 -6.79
CA ALA A 41 -9.53 7.26 -6.80
C ALA A 41 -10.87 6.56 -7.11
N LEU A 42 -12.02 7.24 -7.01
CA LEU A 42 -13.34 6.67 -7.33
C LEU A 42 -13.42 5.93 -8.67
N PRO A 43 -12.83 6.43 -9.78
CA PRO A 43 -12.85 5.70 -11.05
C PRO A 43 -11.96 4.45 -11.05
N LEU A 44 -11.05 4.33 -10.09
CA LEU A 44 -10.11 3.20 -9.95
C LEU A 44 -10.67 2.12 -9.03
N ASP A 45 -11.32 2.54 -7.93
CA ASP A 45 -12.00 1.66 -6.99
C ASP A 45 -13.18 2.40 -6.32
N PRO A 46 -14.43 1.88 -6.41
CA PRO A 46 -15.58 2.46 -5.72
C PRO A 46 -15.45 2.48 -4.19
N ALA A 47 -14.62 1.63 -3.58
CA ALA A 47 -14.32 1.67 -2.15
C ALA A 47 -13.70 3.01 -1.72
N ALA A 48 -13.15 3.78 -2.66
CA ALA A 48 -12.68 5.14 -2.39
C ALA A 48 -13.79 6.09 -1.88
N ALA A 49 -15.08 5.74 -2.05
CA ALA A 49 -16.20 6.50 -1.47
C ALA A 49 -16.30 6.33 0.06
N GLN A 50 -15.63 5.34 0.64
CA GLN A 50 -15.78 4.92 2.03
C GLN A 50 -14.62 5.43 2.88
N ILE A 51 -14.60 6.75 3.12
CA ILE A 51 -13.74 7.31 4.16
C ILE A 51 -14.39 7.08 5.52
N GLY A 52 -13.64 6.54 6.46
CA GLY A 52 -14.12 6.30 7.82
C GLY A 52 -12.97 6.17 8.81
N PRO A 53 -13.27 6.09 10.12
CA PRO A 53 -12.24 6.00 11.14
C PRO A 53 -11.47 4.68 11.06
N ALA A 54 -10.16 4.76 11.20
CA ALA A 54 -9.24 3.66 11.43
C ALA A 54 -9.28 3.19 12.89
N CYS A 55 -8.58 2.10 13.21
CA CYS A 55 -8.46 1.60 14.58
C CYS A 55 -7.78 2.61 15.53
N ASP A 56 -6.97 3.54 15.00
CA ASP A 56 -6.34 4.63 15.75
C ASP A 56 -7.12 5.96 15.65
N ALA A 57 -8.40 5.88 15.25
CA ALA A 57 -9.33 6.99 15.08
C ALA A 57 -8.99 8.01 13.97
N ARG A 58 -7.90 7.83 13.22
CA ARG A 58 -7.61 8.65 12.04
C ARG A 58 -8.60 8.33 10.92
N ASP A 59 -8.99 9.34 10.14
CA ASP A 59 -9.75 9.08 8.92
C ASP A 59 -8.88 8.28 7.94
N GLN A 60 -9.44 7.20 7.39
CA GLN A 60 -8.77 6.34 6.43
C GLN A 60 -9.66 6.00 5.24
N VAL A 61 -9.02 5.58 4.16
CA VAL A 61 -9.67 4.91 3.04
C VAL A 61 -8.82 3.72 2.60
N ASN A 62 -9.50 2.63 2.22
CA ASN A 62 -8.90 1.41 1.73
C ASN A 62 -9.37 1.15 0.30
N VAL A 63 -8.44 0.95 -0.62
CA VAL A 63 -8.73 0.66 -2.03
C VAL A 63 -7.82 -0.45 -2.56
N SER A 64 -8.27 -1.12 -3.61
CA SER A 64 -7.52 -2.08 -4.40
C SER A 64 -7.04 -1.41 -5.69
N LEU A 65 -5.73 -1.27 -5.85
CA LEU A 65 -5.14 -0.60 -7.01
C LEU A 65 -4.20 -1.56 -7.76
N SER A 66 -4.22 -1.49 -9.09
CA SER A 66 -3.19 -2.12 -9.93
C SER A 66 -2.03 -1.14 -10.12
N VAL A 67 -0.97 -1.31 -9.33
CA VAL A 67 0.20 -0.43 -9.29
C VAL A 67 1.34 -1.07 -10.06
N ASP A 68 1.73 -0.48 -11.19
CA ASP A 68 2.71 -1.07 -12.12
C ASP A 68 2.41 -2.55 -12.46
N GLY A 69 1.12 -2.88 -12.62
CA GLY A 69 0.66 -4.24 -12.95
C GLY A 69 0.54 -5.19 -11.75
N ARG A 70 0.77 -4.72 -10.53
CA ARG A 70 0.63 -5.51 -9.30
C ARG A 70 -0.62 -5.11 -8.51
N PRO A 71 -1.47 -6.06 -8.11
CA PRO A 71 -2.61 -5.77 -7.25
C PRO A 71 -2.14 -5.49 -5.82
N LEU A 72 -2.40 -4.28 -5.32
CA LEU A 72 -2.11 -3.85 -3.96
C LEU A 72 -3.39 -3.39 -3.26
N SER A 73 -3.55 -3.75 -1.98
CA SER A 73 -4.43 -3.01 -1.08
C SER A 73 -3.69 -1.77 -0.60
N VAL A 74 -4.24 -0.58 -0.87
CA VAL A 74 -3.68 0.70 -0.47
C VAL A 74 -4.60 1.34 0.57
N MET A 75 -4.08 1.45 1.79
CA MET A 75 -4.65 2.19 2.89
C MET A 75 -3.99 3.56 2.96
N SER A 76 -4.77 4.63 3.01
CA SER A 76 -4.25 6.00 3.24
C SER A 76 -4.94 6.60 4.44
N MET A 77 -4.16 7.15 5.37
CA MET A 77 -4.62 7.70 6.64
C MET A 77 -4.31 9.18 6.73
N ALA A 78 -5.28 9.96 7.18
CA ALA A 78 -5.14 11.39 7.38
C ALA A 78 -4.72 11.73 8.80
N GLY A 79 -3.90 12.77 8.94
CA GLY A 79 -3.69 13.46 10.20
C GLY A 79 -4.90 14.29 10.63
N ALA A 80 -4.74 14.99 11.75
CA ALA A 80 -5.79 15.84 12.32
C ALA A 80 -6.21 17.00 11.40
N ASP A 81 -5.36 17.40 10.43
CA ASP A 81 -5.66 18.44 9.45
C ASP A 81 -6.35 17.92 8.18
N GLY A 82 -6.65 16.61 8.12
CA GLY A 82 -7.29 15.94 6.99
C GLY A 82 -6.36 15.63 5.81
N ARG A 83 -5.05 15.87 5.94
CA ARG A 83 -4.05 15.53 4.93
C ARG A 83 -3.46 14.17 5.18
N ILE A 84 -3.13 13.44 4.11
CA ILE A 84 -2.53 12.11 4.19
C ILE A 84 -1.16 12.23 4.85
N GLU A 85 -0.99 11.55 5.98
CA GLU A 85 0.29 11.45 6.70
C GLU A 85 0.93 10.07 6.52
N GLU A 86 0.13 9.06 6.19
CA GLU A 86 0.60 7.69 6.06
C GLU A 86 -0.14 6.95 4.93
N ILE A 87 0.63 6.18 4.17
CA ILE A 87 0.12 5.29 3.13
C ILE A 87 0.73 3.91 3.35
N LEU A 88 -0.09 2.87 3.40
CA LEU A 88 0.33 1.48 3.50
C LEU A 88 -0.18 0.72 2.29
N ALA A 89 0.70 0.04 1.57
CA ALA A 89 0.38 -0.76 0.40
C ALA A 89 0.80 -2.22 0.61
N THR A 90 -0.16 -3.13 0.63
CA THR A 90 0.04 -4.56 0.91
C THR A 90 -0.18 -5.35 -0.39
N PRO A 91 0.80 -6.17 -0.83
CA PRO A 91 0.60 -7.05 -1.98
C PRO A 91 -0.48 -8.10 -1.76
N HIS A 92 -1.26 -8.41 -2.80
CA HIS A 92 -2.30 -9.46 -2.78
C HIS A 92 -1.87 -10.80 -3.40
N ASP A 93 -0.67 -10.88 -3.95
CA ASP A 93 -0.24 -11.94 -4.87
C ASP A 93 0.42 -13.14 -4.19
N GLY A 94 0.35 -13.26 -2.86
CA GLY A 94 1.10 -14.29 -2.15
C GLY A 94 0.50 -14.77 -0.85
N THR A 95 0.99 -15.93 -0.42
CA THR A 95 0.74 -16.47 0.92
C THR A 95 1.49 -15.64 1.96
N THR A 96 0.82 -15.34 3.07
CA THR A 96 1.48 -14.80 4.26
C THR A 96 2.29 -15.87 5.00
N ALA A 97 2.11 -17.16 4.70
CA ALA A 97 2.91 -18.21 5.33
C ALA A 97 4.39 -18.09 4.93
N ALA A 98 5.27 -18.11 5.93
CA ALA A 98 6.72 -18.12 5.75
C ALA A 98 7.37 -19.21 6.61
N ALA A 99 8.47 -19.76 6.11
CA ALA A 99 9.16 -20.87 6.78
C ALA A 99 9.74 -20.41 8.12
N ASP A 100 10.38 -19.25 8.12
CA ASP A 100 11.05 -18.64 9.26
C ASP A 100 11.24 -17.13 9.05
N ALA A 101 11.91 -16.48 9.99
CA ALA A 101 12.24 -15.06 9.94
C ALA A 101 13.16 -14.71 8.74
N GLY A 102 14.04 -15.63 8.32
CA GLY A 102 14.94 -15.45 7.19
C GLY A 102 14.21 -15.43 5.86
N ASP A 103 13.25 -16.35 5.67
CA ASP A 103 12.32 -16.34 4.53
C ASP A 103 11.53 -15.02 4.47
N CYS A 104 10.97 -14.57 5.60
CA CYS A 104 10.26 -13.30 5.65
C CYS A 104 11.14 -12.11 5.27
N ARG A 105 12.37 -12.04 5.80
CA ARG A 105 13.35 -11.01 5.43
C ARG A 105 13.67 -11.03 3.93
N ALA A 106 13.90 -12.21 3.36
CA ALA A 106 14.22 -12.37 1.94
C ALA A 106 13.07 -11.88 1.04
N ARG A 107 11.82 -12.14 1.42
CA ARG A 107 10.64 -11.64 0.71
C ARG A 107 10.53 -10.12 0.78
N GLY A 108 10.81 -9.51 1.94
CA GLY A 108 10.89 -8.06 2.09
C GLY A 108 11.97 -7.44 1.20
N GLU A 109 13.16 -8.05 1.16
CA GLU A 109 14.26 -7.58 0.31
C GLU A 109 13.92 -7.71 -1.18
N ALA A 110 13.30 -8.82 -1.59
CA ALA A 110 12.83 -9.02 -2.95
C ALA A 110 11.80 -7.96 -3.37
N LEU A 111 10.82 -7.66 -2.51
CA LEU A 111 9.85 -6.59 -2.74
C LEU A 111 10.56 -5.22 -2.85
N ALA A 112 11.49 -4.92 -1.96
CA ALA A 112 12.23 -3.66 -2.00
C ALA A 112 13.03 -3.51 -3.31
N HIS A 113 13.72 -4.57 -3.76
CA HIS A 113 14.41 -4.58 -5.04
C HIS A 113 13.47 -4.39 -6.23
N ALA A 114 12.27 -4.98 -6.18
CA ALA A 114 11.27 -4.87 -7.23
C ALA A 114 10.64 -3.46 -7.32
N LEU A 115 10.76 -2.64 -6.28
CA LEU A 115 10.26 -1.25 -6.21
C LEU A 115 11.36 -0.21 -6.45
N ALA A 116 12.63 -0.60 -6.36
CA ALA A 116 13.78 0.29 -6.55
C ALA A 116 13.79 1.07 -7.88
N PRO A 117 13.30 0.53 -9.03
CA PRO A 117 13.21 1.32 -10.26
C PRO A 117 12.32 2.57 -10.16
N ARG A 118 11.40 2.62 -9.20
CA ARG A 118 10.48 3.76 -8.97
C ARG A 118 10.86 4.61 -7.77
N LEU A 119 11.37 3.98 -6.72
CA LEU A 119 11.67 4.63 -5.44
C LEU A 119 13.16 4.99 -5.27
N GLY A 120 14.00 4.56 -6.20
CA GLY A 120 15.45 4.67 -6.12
C GLY A 120 16.10 3.53 -5.33
N PRO A 121 17.42 3.59 -5.11
CA PRO A 121 18.13 2.53 -4.40
C PRO A 121 17.76 2.49 -2.92
N ILE A 122 17.79 1.28 -2.34
CA ILE A 122 17.68 1.07 -0.89
C ILE A 122 18.86 1.77 -0.21
N ARG A 123 18.57 2.64 0.77
CA ARG A 123 19.54 3.47 1.49
C ARG A 123 19.95 2.88 2.83
N ALA A 124 19.03 2.21 3.52
CA ALA A 124 19.31 1.59 4.80
C ALA A 124 18.51 0.29 4.96
N ARG A 125 19.04 -0.59 5.81
CA ARG A 125 18.41 -1.83 6.25
C ARG A 125 18.44 -1.84 7.76
N GLU A 126 17.30 -2.11 8.38
CA GLU A 126 17.16 -2.18 9.83
C GLU A 126 16.42 -3.45 10.22
N THR A 127 16.72 -3.97 11.42
CA THR A 127 15.96 -5.05 12.04
C THR A 127 15.52 -4.60 13.42
N VAL A 128 14.22 -4.59 13.66
CA VAL A 128 13.61 -4.21 14.93
C VAL A 128 12.95 -5.43 15.53
N ARG A 129 13.39 -5.81 16.73
CA ARG A 129 12.78 -6.91 17.49
C ARG A 129 11.70 -6.36 18.42
N LYS A 130 10.48 -6.86 18.27
CA LYS A 130 9.32 -6.51 19.11
C LYS A 130 8.85 -7.75 19.90
N PRO A 131 7.99 -7.58 20.93
CA PRO A 131 7.57 -8.70 21.77
C PRO A 131 6.95 -9.88 21.01
N VAL A 132 6.23 -9.61 19.91
CA VAL A 132 5.51 -10.64 19.13
C VAL A 132 6.00 -10.78 17.70
N SER A 133 6.98 -9.98 17.27
CA SER A 133 7.41 -9.96 15.88
C SER A 133 8.86 -9.50 15.69
N ASP A 134 9.50 -9.96 14.63
CA ASP A 134 10.72 -9.38 14.09
C ASP A 134 10.36 -8.56 12.84
N GLU A 135 10.77 -7.30 12.78
CA GLU A 135 10.53 -6.39 11.65
C GLU A 135 11.82 -6.14 10.88
N PHE A 136 11.78 -6.34 9.56
CA PHE A 136 12.86 -6.05 8.64
C PHE A 136 12.46 -4.85 7.77
N LEU A 137 13.23 -3.77 7.86
CA LEU A 137 12.93 -2.52 7.16
C LEU A 137 13.96 -2.26 6.07
N PHE A 138 13.47 -1.88 4.90
CA PHE A 138 14.27 -1.51 3.73
C PHE A 138 13.90 -0.09 3.31
N GLN A 139 14.72 0.87 3.71
CA GLN A 139 14.43 2.31 3.57
C GLN A 139 14.90 2.82 2.20
N PHE A 140 14.06 3.59 1.51
CA PHE A 140 14.43 4.36 0.31
C PHE A 140 14.74 5.82 0.68
N ALA A 141 15.08 6.65 -0.32
CA ALA A 141 15.16 8.09 -0.08
C ALA A 141 13.77 8.66 0.26
N GLY A 142 13.73 9.65 1.16
CA GLY A 142 12.46 10.23 1.64
C GLY A 142 11.72 9.29 2.59
N ASP A 143 10.39 9.33 2.54
CA ASP A 143 9.53 8.67 3.54
C ASP A 143 9.08 7.27 3.15
N ALA A 144 9.61 6.70 2.06
CA ALA A 144 9.22 5.39 1.56
C ALA A 144 10.08 4.26 2.14
N ARG A 145 9.45 3.17 2.60
CA ARG A 145 10.13 1.96 3.09
C ARG A 145 9.33 0.70 2.84
N VAL A 146 10.00 -0.42 2.60
CA VAL A 146 9.37 -1.74 2.69
C VAL A 146 9.54 -2.28 4.11
N LEU A 147 8.47 -2.82 4.67
CA LEU A 147 8.41 -3.52 5.94
C LEU A 147 8.07 -4.99 5.67
N ALA A 148 8.88 -5.89 6.23
CA ALA A 148 8.53 -7.31 6.36
C ALA A 148 8.47 -7.67 7.84
N ARG A 149 7.29 -8.06 8.33
CA ARG A 149 7.06 -8.38 9.74
C ARG A 149 6.80 -9.86 9.90
N TRP A 150 7.71 -10.53 10.60
CA TRP A 150 7.64 -11.95 10.92
C TRP A 150 6.96 -12.19 12.27
N PHE A 151 5.97 -13.08 12.31
CA PHE A 151 5.31 -13.54 13.53
C PHE A 151 5.55 -15.03 13.76
N ALA A 152 6.38 -15.36 14.75
CA ALA A 152 6.76 -16.75 15.03
C ALA A 152 5.56 -17.64 15.40
N GLY A 153 4.62 -17.13 16.19
CA GLY A 153 3.46 -17.89 16.66
C GLY A 153 2.49 -18.32 15.54
N GLY A 154 2.36 -17.49 14.51
CA GLY A 154 1.50 -17.77 13.35
C GLY A 154 2.24 -18.31 12.12
N ARG A 155 3.57 -18.33 12.16
CA ARG A 155 4.44 -18.57 11.00
C ARG A 155 4.07 -17.71 9.78
N SER A 156 3.77 -16.44 10.05
CA SER A 156 3.30 -15.49 9.04
C SER A 156 4.29 -14.35 8.83
N CYS A 157 4.34 -13.86 7.60
CA CYS A 157 5.11 -12.73 7.14
C CYS A 157 4.16 -11.71 6.51
N ASP A 158 4.03 -10.56 7.15
CA ASP A 158 3.26 -9.44 6.62
C ASP A 158 4.21 -8.51 5.86
N LEU A 159 3.90 -8.24 4.59
CA LEU A 159 4.68 -7.36 3.73
C LEU A 159 3.91 -6.08 3.46
N ALA A 160 4.56 -4.94 3.59
CA ALA A 160 3.97 -3.65 3.21
C ALA A 160 5.03 -2.70 2.62
N LEU A 161 4.62 -1.91 1.63
CA LEU A 161 5.27 -0.64 1.33
C LEU A 161 4.58 0.44 2.15
N GLN A 162 5.36 1.23 2.88
CA GLN A 162 4.89 2.32 3.73
C GLN A 162 5.48 3.64 3.25
N PHE A 163 4.65 4.67 3.25
CA PHE A 163 5.05 6.07 3.13
C PHE A 163 4.66 6.82 4.40
N GLY A 164 5.51 7.74 4.82
CA GLY A 164 5.29 8.56 6.01
C GLY A 164 5.90 7.95 7.27
N ALA A 165 5.96 8.74 8.33
CA ALA A 165 6.42 8.25 9.62
C ALA A 165 5.39 7.25 10.18
N PRO A 166 5.83 6.19 10.89
CA PRO A 166 4.89 5.50 11.75
C PRO A 166 4.36 6.53 12.74
N SER A 167 3.05 6.58 12.94
CA SER A 167 2.51 7.30 14.10
C SER A 167 3.32 6.87 15.32
N ALA A 168 3.90 7.85 16.02
CA ALA A 168 4.69 7.59 17.22
C ALA A 168 3.88 6.67 18.13
N PRO A 169 4.52 5.72 18.85
CA PRO A 169 3.78 4.94 19.83
C PRO A 169 3.08 5.95 20.75
N LEU A 170 1.75 5.79 20.89
CA LEU A 170 1.04 6.52 21.93
C LEU A 170 1.78 6.26 23.25
N PRO A 171 2.08 7.30 24.03
CA PRO A 171 2.85 7.18 25.28
C PRO A 171 2.20 6.19 26.26
#